data_AF-A0A8J7JXT9-F1
#
_entry.id   AF-A0A8J7JXT9-F1
#
_cell.length_a   1.000
_cell.length_b   1.000
_cell.length_c   1.000
_cell.angle_alpha   90.00
_cell.angle_beta   90.00
_cell.angle_gamma   90.00
#
_symmetry.space_group_name_H-M   'P 1'
#
loop_
_entity.id
_entity.type
_entity.pdbx_description
1 polymer ?
#
loop_
_entity_poly.entity_id
_entity_poly.type
_entity_poly.pdbx_seq_one_letter_code
_entity_poly.pdbx_strand_id
1 'polypeptide(L)'
;MVRPLNLALSDTQRQELVQIRDHDPRPYMRERAAALLKIADGYSGLQVAQTGLLKPRDPDTVYTWVRRYQQHGIAGLVIRAGRGRKPTGSS
;
A
#
# COMPACT_ATOMS: atom_id res chain seq x y z
N MET A 1 -19.93 6.92 1.96
CA MET A 1 -19.46 7.60 0.74
C MET A 1 -18.03 7.15 0.44
N VAL A 2 -17.78 6.51 -0.69
CA VAL A 2 -16.41 6.14 -1.11
C VAL A 2 -15.75 7.41 -1.62
N ARG A 3 -14.84 8.00 -0.85
CA ARG A 3 -14.05 9.14 -1.34
C ARG A 3 -12.97 8.56 -2.26
N PRO A 4 -12.82 9.06 -3.51
CA PRO A 4 -11.81 8.55 -4.42
C PRO A 4 -10.44 8.73 -3.77
N LEU A 5 -9.72 7.63 -3.61
CA LEU A 5 -8.39 7.62 -3.06
C LEU A 5 -7.44 8.15 -4.15
N ASN A 6 -7.08 9.42 -4.09
CA ASN A 6 -6.12 10.00 -5.02
C ASN A 6 -4.72 10.03 -4.38
N LEU A 7 -3.72 9.50 -5.09
CA LEU A 7 -2.32 9.51 -4.66
C LEU A 7 -1.50 10.28 -5.70
N ALA A 8 -1.17 11.53 -5.40
CA ALA A 8 -0.19 12.28 -6.19
C ALA A 8 1.23 11.82 -5.82
N LEU A 9 2.01 11.44 -6.83
CA LEU A 9 3.42 11.07 -6.68
C LEU A 9 4.28 12.08 -7.46
N SER A 10 5.39 12.51 -6.89
CA SER A 10 6.46 13.16 -7.67
C SER A 10 7.15 12.13 -8.59
N ASP A 11 7.90 12.61 -9.57
CA ASP A 11 8.68 11.73 -10.45
C ASP A 11 9.65 10.84 -9.66
N THR A 12 10.33 11.41 -8.66
CA THR A 12 11.22 10.65 -7.77
C THR A 12 10.47 9.55 -7.03
N GLN A 13 9.33 9.88 -6.40
CA GLN A 13 8.52 8.90 -5.65
C GLN A 13 7.99 7.79 -6.55
N ARG A 14 7.57 8.15 -7.76
CA ARG A 14 7.13 7.18 -8.78
C ARG A 14 8.27 6.25 -9.17
N GLN A 15 9.46 6.78 -9.42
CA GLN A 15 10.64 5.98 -9.75
C GLN A 15 11.04 5.03 -8.60
N GLU A 16 11.02 5.51 -7.36
CA GLU A 16 11.30 4.65 -6.19
C GLU A 16 10.31 3.48 -6.09
N LEU A 17 9.02 3.74 -6.29
CA LEU A 17 7.99 2.69 -6.27
C LEU A 17 8.14 1.72 -7.44
N VAL A 18 8.52 2.19 -8.63
CA VAL A 18 8.83 1.32 -9.79
C VAL A 18 10.02 0.42 -9.46
N GLN A 19 11.10 0.97 -8.92
CA GLN A 19 12.28 0.19 -8.51
C GLN A 19 11.93 -0.89 -7.47
N ILE A 20 11.11 -0.54 -6.46
CA ILE A 20 10.64 -1.51 -5.47
C ILE A 20 9.77 -2.59 -6.14
N ARG A 21 8.83 -2.20 -7.01
CA ARG A 21 7.94 -3.13 -7.70
C ARG A 21 8.71 -4.17 -8.50
N ASP A 22 9.77 -3.76 -9.19
CA ASP A 22 10.48 -4.60 -10.16
C ASP A 22 11.61 -5.40 -9.51
N HIS A 23 12.25 -4.87 -8.45
CA HIS A 23 13.50 -5.43 -7.93
C HIS A 23 13.49 -5.80 -6.44
N ASP A 24 12.51 -5.37 -5.63
CA ASP A 24 12.56 -5.67 -4.18
C ASP A 24 12.44 -7.18 -3.94
N PRO A 25 13.32 -7.80 -3.14
CA PRO A 25 13.29 -9.23 -2.88
C PRO A 25 12.03 -9.68 -2.15
N ARG A 26 11.36 -8.77 -1.40
CA ARG A 26 10.19 -9.08 -0.58
C ARG A 26 8.90 -9.00 -1.43
N PRO A 27 8.17 -10.10 -1.64
CA PRO A 27 6.99 -10.11 -2.51
C PRO A 27 5.89 -9.12 -2.08
N TYR A 28 5.71 -8.91 -0.77
CA TYR A 28 4.72 -7.98 -0.26
C TYR A 28 5.07 -6.51 -0.55
N MET A 29 6.36 -6.16 -0.69
CA MET A 29 6.78 -4.80 -1.05
C MET A 29 6.44 -4.54 -2.51
N ARG A 30 6.71 -5.51 -3.39
CA ARG A 30 6.36 -5.42 -4.81
C ARG A 30 4.85 -5.25 -5.01
N GLU A 31 4.05 -6.04 -4.29
CA GLU A 31 2.59 -5.95 -4.31
C GLU A 31 2.09 -4.56 -3.87
N ARG A 32 2.61 -4.05 -2.75
CA ARG A 32 2.22 -2.73 -2.22
C ARG A 32 2.62 -1.59 -3.15
N ALA A 33 3.82 -1.64 -3.72
CA ALA A 33 4.28 -0.65 -4.68
C ALA A 33 3.43 -0.68 -5.96
N ALA A 34 3.10 -1.87 -6.47
CA ALA A 34 2.20 -2.03 -7.61
C ALA A 34 0.81 -1.43 -7.34
N ALA A 35 0.27 -1.57 -6.13
CA ALA A 35 -1.01 -0.99 -5.76
C ALA A 35 -0.97 0.55 -5.78
N LEU A 36 0.07 1.16 -5.19
CA LEU A 36 0.22 2.61 -5.15
C LEU A 36 0.40 3.23 -6.53
N LEU A 37 1.22 2.61 -7.39
CA LEU A 37 1.42 3.08 -8.76
C LEU A 37 0.11 3.11 -9.55
N LYS A 38 -0.70 2.05 -9.47
CA LYS A 38 -2.01 2.01 -10.13
C LYS A 38 -2.95 3.10 -9.59
N ILE A 39 -2.98 3.33 -8.29
CA ILE A 39 -3.82 4.38 -7.71
C ILE A 39 -3.34 5.77 -8.17
N ALA A 40 -2.04 5.98 -8.27
CA ALA A 40 -1.46 7.21 -8.81
C ALA A 40 -1.74 7.38 -10.32
N ASP A 41 -1.97 6.29 -11.05
CA ASP A 41 -2.41 6.29 -12.44
C ASP A 41 -3.93 6.49 -12.59
N GLY A 42 -4.66 6.70 -11.48
CA GLY A 42 -6.09 7.03 -11.48
C GLY A 42 -7.03 5.84 -11.26
N TYR A 43 -6.51 4.63 -11.02
CA TYR A 43 -7.35 3.47 -10.70
C TYR A 43 -7.95 3.61 -9.29
N SER A 44 -9.20 3.18 -9.13
CA SER A 44 -9.83 3.17 -7.80
C SER A 44 -9.20 2.12 -6.89
N GLY A 45 -9.10 2.41 -5.59
CA GLY A 45 -8.60 1.43 -4.61
C GLY A 45 -9.39 0.11 -4.60
N LEU A 46 -10.71 0.18 -4.86
CA LEU A 46 -11.58 -0.99 -5.01
C LEU A 46 -11.16 -1.86 -6.20
N GLN A 47 -10.99 -1.26 -7.39
CA GLN A 47 -10.56 -1.97 -8.59
C GLN A 47 -9.17 -2.58 -8.41
N VAL A 48 -8.25 -1.82 -7.81
CA VAL A 48 -6.89 -2.31 -7.52
C VAL A 48 -6.94 -3.50 -6.57
N ALA A 49 -7.76 -3.43 -5.52
CA ALA A 49 -7.91 -4.52 -4.56
C ALA A 49 -8.50 -5.79 -5.18
N GLN A 50 -9.49 -5.67 -6.06
CA GLN A 50 -10.22 -6.83 -6.61
C GLN A 50 -9.53 -7.46 -7.83
N THR A 51 -9.01 -6.64 -8.75
CA THR A 51 -8.50 -7.11 -10.06
C THR A 51 -7.14 -6.54 -10.44
N GLY A 52 -6.65 -5.52 -9.73
CA GLY A 52 -5.38 -4.87 -10.04
C GLY A 52 -4.14 -5.51 -9.41
N LEU A 53 -4.27 -6.57 -8.62
CA LEU A 53 -3.16 -7.27 -7.97
C LEU A 53 -3.17 -8.76 -8.31
N LEU A 54 -2.04 -9.43 -8.07
CA LEU A 54 -1.90 -10.87 -8.34
C LEU A 54 -2.93 -11.71 -7.57
N LYS A 55 -3.30 -11.26 -6.36
CA LYS A 55 -4.35 -11.87 -5.55
C LYS A 55 -5.33 -10.79 -5.11
N PRO A 56 -6.64 -11.07 -5.10
CA PRO A 56 -7.61 -10.15 -4.54
C PRO A 56 -7.28 -9.83 -3.08
N ARG A 57 -7.49 -8.58 -2.71
CA ARG A 57 -7.33 -8.05 -1.36
C ARG A 57 -8.61 -7.38 -0.90
N ASP A 58 -8.71 -7.24 0.40
CA ASP A 58 -9.72 -6.38 0.99
C ASP A 58 -9.41 -4.90 0.64
N PRO A 59 -10.37 -4.11 0.13
CA PRO A 59 -10.16 -2.71 -0.20
C PRO A 59 -9.61 -1.87 0.96
N ASP A 60 -10.00 -2.14 2.21
CA ASP A 60 -9.50 -1.43 3.38
C ASP A 60 -8.01 -1.68 3.62
N THR A 61 -7.51 -2.84 3.18
CA THR A 61 -6.07 -3.13 3.20
C THR A 61 -5.32 -2.22 2.24
N VAL A 62 -5.84 -2.02 1.03
CA VAL A 62 -5.24 -1.11 0.03
C VAL A 62 -5.31 0.34 0.51
N TYR A 63 -6.44 0.77 1.07
CA TYR A 63 -6.57 2.10 1.68
C TYR A 63 -5.57 2.31 2.82
N THR A 64 -5.35 1.28 3.64
CA THR A 64 -4.35 1.31 4.71
C THR A 64 -2.93 1.49 4.17
N TRP A 65 -2.58 0.83 3.06
CA TRP A 65 -1.26 1.00 2.45
C TRP A 65 -1.04 2.42 1.95
N VAL A 66 -2.04 3.00 1.29
CA VAL A 66 -1.96 4.37 0.77
C VAL A 66 -1.84 5.38 1.90
N ARG A 67 -2.67 5.26 2.95
CA ARG A 67 -2.58 6.12 4.12
C ARG A 67 -1.19 6.04 4.78
N ARG A 68 -0.64 4.84 4.95
CA ARG A 68 0.70 4.67 5.54
C ARG A 68 1.80 5.24 4.67
N TYR A 69 1.70 5.08 3.35
CA TYR A 69 2.66 5.66 2.43
C TYR A 69 2.62 7.19 2.45
N GLN A 70 1.43 7.80 2.46
CA GLN A 70 1.30 9.25 2.59
C GLN A 70 1.90 9.78 3.91
N GLN A 71 1.80 9.01 4.99
CA GLN A 71 2.32 9.41 6.31
C GLN A 71 3.83 9.17 6.50
N HIS A 72 4.38 8.13 5.88
CA HIS A 72 5.72 7.62 6.21
C HIS A 72 6.57 7.25 4.99
N GLY A 73 6.09 7.53 3.77
CA GLY A 73 6.72 7.07 2.53
C GLY A 73 6.86 5.55 2.48
N ILE A 74 7.96 5.10 1.87
CA ILE A 74 8.30 3.67 1.72
C ILE A 74 8.36 2.95 3.07
N ALA A 75 8.81 3.62 4.14
CA ALA A 75 8.86 3.02 5.48
C ALA A 75 7.47 2.62 6.00
N GLY A 76 6.39 3.28 5.52
CA GLY A 76 5.01 2.91 5.81
C GLY A 76 4.55 1.59 5.16
N LEU A 77 5.25 1.16 4.12
CA LEU A 77 4.97 -0.09 3.38
C LEU A 77 5.68 -1.29 3.97
N VAL A 78 6.66 -1.10 4.83
CA VAL A 78 7.36 -2.21 5.50
C VAL A 78 6.46 -2.79 6.60
N ILE A 79 6.35 -4.11 6.65
CA ILE A 79 5.70 -4.78 7.78
C ILE A 79 6.64 -4.64 8.98
N ARG A 80 6.29 -3.78 9.95
CA ARG A 80 7.00 -3.75 11.23
C ARG A 80 6.64 -5.02 12.02
N ALA A 81 7.65 -5.77 12.44
CA ALA A 81 7.48 -6.82 13.44
C ALA A 81 6.99 -6.15 14.74
N GLY A 82 5.82 -6.54 15.26
CA GLY A 82 5.31 -5.98 16.51
C GLY A 82 3.84 -5.52 16.54
N ARG A 83 2.94 -6.15 15.77
CA ARG A 83 1.49 -6.10 16.06
C ARG A 83 0.98 -7.45 16.58
N GLY A 84 1.76 -8.08 17.43
CA GLY A 84 1.21 -8.98 18.44
C GLY A 84 0.27 -8.16 19.34
N ARG A 85 -0.91 -8.70 19.62
CA ARG A 85 -1.90 -8.10 20.53
C ARG A 85 -1.23 -7.54 21.78
N LYS A 86 -1.60 -6.34 22.22
CA LYS A 86 -1.46 -5.95 23.62
C LYS A 86 -2.35 -6.95 24.40
N PRO A 87 -1.83 -7.78 25.32
CA PRO A 87 -2.73 -8.57 26.16
C PRO A 87 -3.57 -7.59 26.98
N THR A 88 -4.88 -7.82 27.03
CA THR A 88 -5.77 -7.18 28.00
C THR A 88 -5.37 -7.70 29.38
N GLY A 89 -4.50 -6.96 30.08
CA GLY A 89 -4.28 -7.13 31.50
C GLY A 89 -5.37 -6.37 32.24
N SER A 90 -6.24 -7.10 32.92
CA SER A 90 -7.29 -6.58 33.79
C SER A 90 -6.69 -5.79 34.96
N SER A 91 -7.36 -4.71 35.34
CA SER A 91 -7.37 -4.18 36.72
C SER A 91 -8.74 -3.58 36.97
#